data_AF-A0A8C5RPZ9-F1
#
_entry.id   AF-A0A8C5RPZ9-F1
#
_cell.length_a   1.000
_cell.length_b   1.000
_cell.length_c   1.000
_cell.angle_alpha   90.00
_cell.angle_beta   90.00
_cell.angle_gamma   90.00
#
_symmetry.space_group_name_H-M   'P 1'
#
loop_
_entity.id
_entity.type
_entity.pdbx_description
1 polymer ?
#
loop_
_entity_poly.entity_id
_entity_poly.type
_entity_poly.pdbx_seq_one_letter_code
_entity_poly.pdbx_strand_id
1 'polypeptide(L)'
;MEACTEEYSAIRFKQRAVIEFLTAKGVPPIEIHRRMQAVYGDDCIDVFLIMSTNPMTYEAQFFGFTPQTFMLRIYFAFQDHLSHIMLVVEKVILNKLQNICPSLTPTLIRRSTEKFFAFMKERFDNQFTKMEKSLLSTVLSIPKNICLPEDKFQEEFCYTAKQFQELENEISQLERELKAEMCAEQALQTELEEQRIVQGHLEGILQWFDGLDNIGRNEGTGNLKESFAALTKTAAKLHNIVQEVEDKMNRLRK
;
A
#
# COMPACT_ATOMS: atom_id res chain seq x y z
N MET A 1 2.15 38.53 -47.40
CA MET A 1 1.63 38.74 -46.03
C MET A 1 0.63 37.64 -45.61
N GLU A 2 0.54 36.52 -46.35
CA GLU A 2 0.00 35.23 -45.88
C GLU A 2 0.75 34.68 -44.66
N ALA A 3 2.04 34.99 -44.55
CA ALA A 3 2.90 34.52 -43.46
C ALA A 3 2.39 34.88 -42.05
N CYS A 4 1.83 36.08 -41.83
CA CYS A 4 1.49 36.54 -40.47
C CYS A 4 0.25 35.84 -39.87
N THR A 5 -0.67 35.38 -40.71
CA THR A 5 -1.90 34.67 -40.27
C THR A 5 -1.67 33.17 -40.17
N GLU A 6 -0.83 32.59 -41.03
CA GLU A 6 -0.35 31.22 -40.86
C GLU A 6 0.52 31.07 -39.60
N GLU A 7 1.37 32.06 -39.30
CA GLU A 7 2.26 32.04 -38.14
C GLU A 7 1.49 32.12 -36.81
N TYR A 8 0.46 32.97 -36.73
CA TYR A 8 -0.44 33.04 -35.56
C TYR A 8 -1.26 31.76 -35.36
N SER A 9 -1.72 31.12 -36.45
CA SER A 9 -2.40 29.82 -36.41
C SER A 9 -1.45 28.69 -35.98
N ALA A 10 -0.22 28.70 -36.50
CA ALA A 10 0.82 27.72 -36.20
C ALA A 10 1.32 27.81 -34.76
N ILE A 11 1.45 29.02 -34.20
CA ILE A 11 1.82 29.23 -32.79
C ILE A 11 0.76 28.63 -31.87
N ARG A 12 -0.54 28.84 -32.15
CA ARG A 12 -1.61 28.25 -31.34
C ARG A 12 -1.69 26.74 -31.44
N PHE A 13 -1.47 26.18 -32.63
CA PHE A 13 -1.42 24.73 -32.81
C PHE A 13 -0.26 24.11 -32.02
N LYS A 14 0.93 24.74 -32.05
CA LYS A 14 2.09 24.33 -31.25
C LYS A 14 1.82 24.44 -29.76
N GLN A 15 1.23 25.54 -29.30
CA GLN A 15 0.85 25.74 -27.90
C GLN A 15 -0.12 24.64 -27.43
N ARG A 16 -1.13 24.30 -28.23
CA ARG A 16 -2.07 23.20 -27.92
C ARG A 16 -1.35 21.84 -27.85
N ALA A 17 -0.50 21.53 -28.82
CA ALA A 17 0.25 20.27 -28.83
C ALA A 17 1.15 20.13 -27.59
N VAL A 18 1.79 21.23 -27.16
CA VAL A 18 2.61 21.25 -25.94
C VAL A 18 1.76 21.06 -24.68
N ILE A 19 0.61 21.74 -24.59
CA ILE A 19 -0.32 21.56 -23.45
C ILE A 19 -0.82 20.11 -23.40
N GLU A 20 -1.25 19.54 -24.52
CA GLU A 20 -1.74 18.15 -24.59
C GLU A 20 -0.64 17.14 -24.20
N PHE A 21 0.60 17.36 -24.67
CA PHE A 21 1.74 16.53 -24.30
C PHE A 21 2.05 16.61 -22.81
N LEU A 22 2.14 17.81 -22.24
CA LEU A 22 2.45 18.00 -20.81
C LEU A 22 1.33 17.47 -19.91
N THR A 23 0.07 17.62 -20.33
CA THR A 23 -1.08 17.04 -19.65
C THR A 23 -1.01 15.51 -19.67
N ALA A 24 -0.69 14.91 -20.82
CA ALA A 24 -0.53 13.45 -20.94
C ALA A 24 0.65 12.92 -20.10
N LYS A 25 1.63 13.77 -19.79
CA LYS A 25 2.74 13.46 -18.88
C LYS A 25 2.40 13.69 -17.39
N GLY A 26 1.17 14.08 -17.07
CA GLY A 26 0.73 14.32 -15.69
C GLY A 26 1.32 15.60 -15.07
N VAL A 27 1.81 16.54 -15.88
CA VAL A 27 2.35 17.80 -15.37
C VAL A 27 1.21 18.66 -14.84
N PRO A 28 1.30 19.22 -13.61
CA PRO A 28 0.22 20.02 -13.05
C PRO A 28 0.02 21.33 -13.85
N PRO A 29 -1.23 21.82 -13.99
CA PRO A 29 -1.55 22.98 -14.83
C PRO A 29 -0.71 24.24 -14.55
N ILE A 30 -0.34 24.48 -13.29
CA ILE A 30 0.47 25.64 -12.90
C ILE A 30 1.90 25.58 -13.44
N GLU A 31 2.46 24.38 -13.53
CA GLU A 31 3.79 24.14 -14.08
C GLU A 31 3.75 24.15 -15.62
N ILE A 32 2.64 23.69 -16.22
CA ILE A 32 2.39 23.87 -17.65
C ILE A 32 2.39 25.37 -17.99
N HIS A 33 1.64 26.19 -17.24
CA HIS A 33 1.59 27.62 -17.46
C HIS A 33 2.97 28.29 -17.37
N ARG A 34 3.74 27.99 -16.30
CA ARG A 34 5.11 28.51 -16.13
C ARG A 34 6.00 28.17 -17.33
N ARG A 35 5.94 26.93 -17.83
CA ARG A 35 6.73 26.48 -18.98
C ARG A 35 6.25 27.12 -20.28
N MET A 36 4.95 27.28 -20.45
CA MET A 36 4.37 27.95 -21.61
C MET A 36 4.76 29.43 -21.64
N GLN A 37 4.74 30.12 -20.50
CA GLN A 37 5.15 31.51 -20.40
C GLN A 37 6.66 31.69 -20.64
N ALA A 38 7.48 30.74 -20.18
CA ALA A 38 8.93 30.74 -20.47
C ALA A 38 9.27 30.56 -21.95
N VAL A 39 8.42 29.87 -22.72
CA VAL A 39 8.65 29.57 -24.15
C VAL A 39 7.97 30.58 -25.07
N TYR A 40 6.78 31.06 -24.72
CA TYR A 40 5.93 31.89 -25.59
C TYR A 40 5.78 33.35 -25.12
N GLY A 41 6.31 33.73 -23.95
CA GLY A 41 6.27 35.12 -23.46
C GLY A 41 4.85 35.70 -23.41
N ASP A 42 4.68 36.93 -23.91
CA ASP A 42 3.40 37.66 -23.97
C ASP A 42 2.42 37.08 -25.02
N ASP A 43 2.88 36.22 -25.93
CA ASP A 43 2.03 35.48 -26.87
C ASP A 43 1.42 34.21 -26.23
N CYS A 44 1.72 33.95 -24.95
CA CYS A 44 1.09 32.88 -24.19
C CYS A 44 -0.40 33.18 -24.00
N ILE A 45 -1.27 32.25 -24.39
CA ILE A 45 -2.71 32.40 -24.19
C ILE A 45 -3.01 32.55 -22.68
N ASP A 46 -3.46 33.74 -22.29
CA ASP A 46 -3.80 34.17 -20.92
C ASP A 46 -5.05 33.48 -20.34
N VAL A 47 -5.46 32.34 -20.89
CA VAL A 47 -6.58 31.53 -20.37
C VAL A 47 -6.18 30.85 -19.04
N PHE A 48 -4.87 30.74 -18.77
CA PHE A 48 -4.36 30.12 -17.53
C PHE A 48 -4.50 31.00 -16.28
N LEU A 49 -4.67 32.32 -16.41
CA LEU A 49 -4.73 33.21 -15.24
C LEU A 49 -6.04 33.05 -14.43
N ILE A 50 -7.05 32.37 -14.99
CA ILE A 50 -8.30 32.02 -14.30
C ILE A 50 -8.14 30.76 -13.42
N MET A 51 -7.04 30.00 -13.56
CA MET A 51 -6.87 28.68 -12.93
C MET A 51 -6.15 28.67 -11.57
N SER A 52 -5.78 29.82 -11.01
CA SER A 52 -4.69 29.88 -10.01
C SER A 52 -5.11 30.02 -8.54
N THR A 53 -6.20 29.42 -8.08
CA THR A 53 -6.53 29.45 -6.62
C THR A 53 -6.91 28.12 -5.99
N ASN A 54 -7.44 27.15 -6.74
CA ASN A 54 -7.74 25.81 -6.21
C ASN A 54 -7.40 24.74 -7.26
N PRO A 55 -6.47 23.81 -6.98
CA PRO A 55 -6.11 22.76 -7.91
C PRO A 55 -7.22 21.71 -8.13
N MET A 56 -8.32 21.74 -7.36
CA MET A 56 -9.46 20.81 -7.45
C MET A 56 -9.02 19.33 -7.48
N THR A 57 -8.11 18.97 -6.57
CA THR A 57 -7.52 17.63 -6.51
C THR A 57 -8.52 16.57 -6.09
N TYR A 58 -9.50 16.93 -5.25
CA TYR A 58 -10.54 16.01 -4.80
C TYR A 58 -11.51 15.66 -5.93
N GLU A 59 -11.89 16.67 -6.72
CA GLU A 59 -12.66 16.49 -7.93
C GLU A 59 -11.91 15.66 -8.97
N ALA A 60 -10.59 15.84 -9.08
CA ALA A 60 -9.77 15.04 -9.97
C ALA A 60 -9.70 13.56 -9.58
N GLN A 61 -9.75 13.23 -8.28
CA GLN A 61 -9.86 11.84 -7.81
C GLN A 61 -11.15 11.19 -8.32
N PHE A 62 -12.27 11.90 -8.29
CA PHE A 62 -13.55 11.39 -8.75
C PHE A 62 -13.67 11.33 -10.29
N PHE A 63 -13.29 12.40 -10.99
CA PHE A 63 -13.48 12.50 -12.44
C PHE A 63 -12.35 11.86 -13.25
N GLY A 64 -11.18 11.62 -12.66
CA GLY A 64 -9.97 11.18 -13.36
C GLY A 64 -9.28 12.26 -14.19
N PHE A 65 -9.78 13.50 -14.14
CA PHE A 65 -9.20 14.68 -14.76
C PHE A 65 -9.52 15.92 -13.93
N THR A 66 -8.72 16.97 -14.05
CA THR A 66 -9.02 18.25 -13.39
C THR A 66 -10.12 18.99 -14.16
N PRO A 67 -11.21 19.45 -13.49
CA PRO A 67 -12.27 20.24 -14.11
C PRO A 67 -11.78 21.42 -14.95
N GLN A 68 -10.69 22.04 -14.51
CA GLN A 68 -9.92 23.06 -15.21
C GLN A 68 -9.51 22.61 -16.61
N THR A 69 -8.79 21.49 -16.71
CA THR A 69 -8.31 20.96 -18.00
C THR A 69 -9.47 20.65 -18.93
N PHE A 70 -10.57 20.13 -18.39
CA PHE A 70 -11.79 19.90 -19.16
C PHE A 70 -12.36 21.19 -19.74
N MET A 71 -12.51 22.25 -18.94
CA MET A 71 -12.98 23.56 -19.40
C MET A 71 -12.06 24.15 -20.47
N LEU A 72 -10.74 24.02 -20.31
CA LEU A 72 -9.77 24.47 -21.31
C LEU A 72 -9.95 23.77 -22.67
N ARG A 73 -10.18 22.45 -22.67
CA ARG A 73 -10.43 21.69 -23.91
C ARG A 73 -11.72 22.14 -24.58
N ILE A 74 -12.76 22.41 -23.80
CA ILE A 74 -14.03 22.95 -24.31
C ILE A 74 -13.81 24.35 -24.92
N TYR A 75 -13.07 25.23 -24.23
CA TYR A 75 -12.76 26.57 -24.73
C TYR A 75 -12.11 26.51 -26.11
N PHE A 76 -11.08 25.68 -26.28
CA PHE A 76 -10.42 25.51 -27.56
C PHE A 76 -11.35 24.94 -28.63
N ALA A 77 -12.18 23.94 -28.29
CA ALA A 77 -13.13 23.38 -29.23
C ALA A 77 -14.11 24.44 -29.77
N PHE A 78 -14.65 25.30 -28.90
CA PHE A 78 -15.51 26.42 -29.32
C PHE A 78 -14.76 27.45 -30.16
N GLN A 79 -13.55 27.80 -29.76
CA GLN A 79 -12.74 28.78 -30.48
C GLN A 79 -12.36 28.29 -31.89
N ASP A 80 -12.02 27.01 -32.04
CA ASP A 80 -11.74 26.37 -33.32
C ASP A 80 -12.98 26.42 -34.22
N HIS A 81 -14.16 26.10 -33.69
CA HIS A 81 -15.41 26.15 -34.42
C HIS A 81 -15.76 27.57 -34.86
N LEU A 82 -15.62 28.56 -33.97
CA LEU A 82 -15.88 29.97 -34.30
C LEU A 82 -14.96 30.44 -35.43
N SER A 83 -13.68 30.10 -35.35
CA SER A 83 -12.68 30.45 -36.37
C SER A 83 -13.01 29.79 -37.71
N HIS A 84 -13.35 28.50 -37.69
CA HIS A 84 -13.75 27.75 -38.90
C HIS A 84 -15.00 28.36 -39.56
N ILE A 85 -16.03 28.69 -38.78
CA ILE A 85 -17.26 29.31 -39.31
C ILE A 85 -16.93 30.67 -39.96
N MET A 86 -16.09 31.50 -39.35
CA MET A 86 -15.69 32.78 -39.96
C MET A 86 -14.96 32.60 -41.29
N LEU A 87 -14.09 31.60 -41.41
CA LEU A 87 -13.42 31.28 -42.68
C LEU A 87 -14.42 30.85 -43.75
N VAL A 88 -15.40 30.03 -43.40
CA VAL A 88 -16.47 29.61 -44.32
C VAL A 88 -17.30 30.82 -44.78
N VAL A 89 -17.68 31.70 -43.85
CA VAL A 89 -18.43 32.93 -44.16
C VAL A 89 -17.63 33.83 -45.10
N GLU A 90 -16.35 34.07 -44.83
CA GLU A 90 -15.46 34.87 -45.67
C GLU A 90 -15.40 34.30 -47.10
N LYS A 91 -15.20 32.98 -47.21
CA LYS A 91 -15.16 32.27 -48.50
C LYS A 91 -16.47 32.38 -49.28
N VAL A 92 -17.62 32.24 -48.61
CA VAL A 92 -18.94 32.36 -49.24
C VAL A 92 -19.17 33.78 -49.76
N ILE A 93 -18.81 34.79 -48.96
CA ILE A 93 -18.91 36.20 -49.35
C ILE A 93 -18.05 36.48 -50.58
N LEU A 94 -16.78 36.03 -50.57
CA LEU A 94 -15.87 36.17 -51.72
C LEU A 94 -16.44 35.55 -52.99
N ASN A 95 -16.90 34.30 -52.92
CA ASN A 95 -17.46 33.57 -54.06
C ASN A 95 -18.73 34.23 -54.64
N LYS A 96 -19.57 34.82 -53.78
CA LYS A 96 -20.82 35.46 -54.22
C LYS A 96 -20.59 36.86 -54.78
N LEU A 97 -19.66 37.63 -54.19
CA LEU A 97 -19.43 39.03 -54.57
C LEU A 97 -18.48 39.20 -55.75
N GLN A 98 -17.61 38.23 -56.02
CA GLN A 98 -16.69 38.26 -57.17
C GLN A 98 -17.42 38.47 -58.51
N ASN A 99 -18.68 38.00 -58.62
CA ASN A 99 -19.50 38.13 -59.83
C ASN A 99 -20.35 39.41 -59.89
N ILE A 100 -20.47 40.15 -58.78
CA ILE A 100 -21.45 41.25 -58.64
C ILE A 100 -20.76 42.61 -58.55
N CYS A 101 -19.59 42.70 -57.90
CA CYS A 101 -18.94 43.99 -57.66
C CYS A 101 -17.41 43.91 -57.84
N PRO A 102 -16.87 44.31 -59.01
CA PRO A 102 -15.42 44.25 -59.31
C PRO A 102 -14.56 45.19 -58.45
N SER A 103 -15.18 46.20 -57.80
CA SER A 103 -14.48 47.20 -56.99
C SER A 103 -14.16 46.72 -55.56
N LEU A 104 -14.76 45.60 -55.13
CA LEU A 104 -14.58 45.08 -53.78
C LEU A 104 -13.35 44.17 -53.74
N THR A 105 -12.27 44.66 -53.13
CA THR A 105 -11.03 43.89 -53.01
C THR A 105 -11.14 42.82 -51.91
N PRO A 106 -10.58 41.61 -52.11
CA PRO A 106 -10.55 40.57 -51.08
C PRO A 106 -9.98 41.03 -49.74
N THR A 107 -9.05 41.98 -49.77
CA THR A 107 -8.44 42.58 -48.57
C THR A 107 -9.44 43.37 -47.71
N LEU A 108 -10.42 44.03 -48.33
CA LEU A 108 -11.46 44.77 -47.60
C LEU A 108 -12.44 43.81 -46.91
N ILE A 109 -12.83 42.74 -47.60
CA ILE A 109 -13.66 41.68 -47.03
C ILE A 109 -12.92 41.04 -45.86
N ARG A 110 -11.65 40.67 -46.06
CA ARG A 110 -10.79 40.10 -45.02
C ARG A 110 -10.73 40.98 -43.77
N ARG A 111 -10.44 42.27 -43.93
CA ARG A 111 -10.39 43.24 -42.83
C ARG A 111 -11.73 43.37 -42.09
N SER A 112 -12.84 43.30 -42.82
CA SER A 112 -14.18 43.31 -42.23
C SER A 112 -14.46 42.04 -41.42
N THR A 113 -14.15 40.86 -41.97
CA THR A 113 -14.29 39.56 -41.28
C THR A 113 -13.41 39.49 -40.04
N GLU A 114 -12.16 39.96 -40.09
CA GLU A 114 -11.27 40.03 -38.93
C GLU A 114 -11.84 40.93 -37.82
N LYS A 115 -12.35 42.11 -38.18
CA LYS A 115 -12.98 43.03 -37.22
C LYS A 115 -14.21 42.41 -36.56
N PHE A 116 -15.03 41.71 -37.34
CA PHE A 116 -16.20 41.00 -36.82
C PHE A 116 -15.81 39.80 -35.94
N PHE A 117 -14.78 39.04 -36.33
CA PHE A 117 -14.27 37.94 -35.55
C PHE A 117 -13.71 38.39 -34.20
N ALA A 118 -12.97 39.50 -34.16
CA ALA A 118 -12.50 40.08 -32.90
C ALA A 118 -13.65 40.44 -31.96
N PHE A 119 -14.70 41.09 -32.48
CA PHE A 119 -15.92 41.40 -31.73
C PHE A 119 -16.63 40.14 -31.20
N MET A 120 -16.76 39.10 -32.04
CA MET A 120 -17.36 37.82 -31.64
C MET A 120 -16.53 37.09 -30.58
N LYS A 121 -15.20 37.13 -30.71
CA LYS A 121 -14.27 36.51 -29.75
C LYS A 121 -14.38 37.16 -28.38
N GLU A 122 -14.37 38.49 -28.31
CA GLU A 122 -14.52 39.22 -27.04
C GLU A 122 -15.83 38.87 -26.33
N ARG A 123 -16.94 38.82 -27.09
CA ARG A 123 -18.24 38.43 -26.55
C ARG A 123 -18.23 36.97 -26.09
N PHE A 124 -17.62 36.07 -26.85
CA PHE A 124 -17.47 34.66 -26.49
C PHE A 124 -16.68 34.51 -25.20
N ASP A 125 -15.51 35.13 -25.07
CA ASP A 125 -14.64 35.02 -23.90
C ASP A 125 -15.37 35.45 -22.60
N ASN A 126 -16.14 36.55 -22.67
CA ASN A 126 -16.96 37.03 -21.55
C ASN A 126 -18.07 36.04 -21.16
N GLN A 127 -18.77 35.45 -22.13
CA GLN A 127 -19.82 34.45 -21.85
C GLN A 127 -19.23 33.14 -21.35
N PHE A 128 -18.12 32.70 -21.95
CA PHE A 128 -17.43 31.48 -21.56
C PHE A 128 -16.96 31.55 -20.12
N THR A 129 -16.39 32.68 -19.69
CA THR A 129 -15.95 32.89 -18.30
C THR A 129 -17.09 32.73 -17.30
N LYS A 130 -18.31 33.18 -17.64
CA LYS A 130 -19.50 33.03 -16.78
C LYS A 130 -19.98 31.59 -16.75
N MET A 131 -20.01 30.93 -17.90
CA MET A 131 -20.36 29.52 -18.03
C MET A 131 -19.38 28.64 -17.25
N GLU A 132 -18.08 28.89 -17.39
CA GLU A 132 -17.00 28.20 -16.67
C GLU A 132 -17.21 28.28 -15.16
N LYS A 133 -17.40 29.47 -14.61
CA LYS A 133 -17.67 29.65 -13.17
C LYS A 133 -18.92 28.90 -12.71
N SER A 134 -19.96 28.85 -13.53
CA SER A 134 -21.19 28.12 -13.20
C SER A 134 -20.96 26.61 -13.23
N LEU A 135 -20.29 26.08 -14.25
CA LEU A 135 -20.01 24.65 -14.40
C LEU A 135 -19.08 24.16 -13.31
N LEU A 136 -18.00 24.89 -13.02
CA LEU A 136 -17.05 24.56 -11.96
C LEU A 136 -17.70 24.59 -10.59
N SER A 137 -18.63 25.50 -10.32
CA SER A 137 -19.27 25.61 -9.00
C SER A 137 -20.45 24.66 -8.79
N THR A 138 -21.15 24.26 -9.86
CA THR A 138 -22.42 23.52 -9.76
C THR A 138 -22.35 22.07 -10.25
N VAL A 139 -21.54 21.79 -11.28
CA VAL A 139 -21.52 20.47 -11.96
C VAL A 139 -20.22 19.73 -11.69
N LEU A 140 -19.09 20.43 -11.77
CA LEU A 140 -17.75 19.87 -11.68
C LEU A 140 -17.11 20.10 -10.31
N SER A 141 -17.91 20.39 -9.28
CA SER A 141 -17.49 20.52 -7.89
C SER A 141 -18.04 19.35 -7.07
N ILE A 142 -17.25 18.88 -6.12
CA ILE A 142 -17.75 18.00 -5.07
C ILE A 142 -18.09 18.88 -3.86
N PRO A 143 -19.33 18.83 -3.34
CA PRO A 143 -19.69 19.56 -2.14
C PRO A 143 -18.80 19.17 -0.96
N LYS A 144 -18.34 20.15 -0.18
CA LYS A 144 -17.42 19.93 0.96
C LYS A 144 -17.96 18.99 2.04
N ASN A 145 -19.27 18.77 2.05
CA ASN A 145 -19.99 17.93 2.99
C ASN A 145 -20.23 16.50 2.48
N ILE A 146 -19.63 16.13 1.34
CA ILE A 146 -19.74 14.80 0.75
C ILE A 146 -18.35 14.17 0.70
N CYS A 147 -18.20 13.04 1.36
CA CYS A 147 -17.06 12.15 1.18
C CYS A 147 -17.33 11.20 0.02
N LEU A 148 -16.31 11.03 -0.82
CA LEU A 148 -16.31 10.03 -1.87
C LEU A 148 -16.35 8.62 -1.25
N PRO A 149 -16.94 7.63 -1.94
CA PRO A 149 -17.00 6.25 -1.44
C PRO A 149 -15.65 5.67 -1.02
N GLU A 150 -14.58 6.06 -1.71
CA GLU A 150 -13.19 5.64 -1.46
C GLU A 150 -12.68 6.12 -0.10
N ASP A 151 -13.16 7.27 0.38
CA ASP A 151 -12.69 7.92 1.61
C ASP A 151 -13.61 7.66 2.81
N LYS A 152 -14.72 6.92 2.64
CA LYS A 152 -15.65 6.62 3.74
C LYS A 152 -14.98 5.95 4.94
N PHE A 153 -13.97 5.11 4.70
CA PHE A 153 -13.21 4.48 5.78
C PHE A 153 -12.35 5.49 6.55
N GLN A 154 -11.89 6.55 5.90
CA GLN A 154 -11.16 7.61 6.58
C GLN A 154 -12.10 8.43 7.48
N GLU A 155 -13.36 8.63 7.05
CA GLU A 155 -14.39 9.29 7.86
C GLU A 155 -14.83 8.42 9.05
N GLU A 156 -14.98 7.10 8.86
CA GLU A 156 -15.38 6.15 9.91
C GLU A 156 -14.24 5.86 10.92
N PHE A 157 -12.99 5.82 10.44
CA PHE A 157 -11.82 5.49 11.25
C PHE A 157 -10.77 6.61 11.20
N CYS A 158 -11.11 7.76 11.78
CA CYS A 158 -10.17 8.87 11.96
C CYS A 158 -9.17 8.58 13.09
N TYR A 159 -8.05 7.91 12.77
CA TYR A 159 -6.95 7.78 13.72
C TYR A 159 -6.14 9.06 13.79
N THR A 160 -5.91 9.57 15.01
CA THR A 160 -4.89 10.59 15.20
C THR A 160 -3.50 9.97 15.04
N ALA A 161 -2.51 10.76 14.64
CA ALA A 161 -1.13 10.28 14.48
C ALA A 161 -0.59 9.61 15.77
N LYS A 162 -1.03 10.07 16.95
CA LYS A 162 -0.67 9.45 18.23
C LYS A 162 -1.28 8.07 18.40
N GLN A 163 -2.57 7.91 18.15
CA GLN A 163 -3.25 6.61 18.25
C GLN A 163 -2.70 5.61 17.23
N PHE A 164 -2.36 6.06 16.03
CA PHE A 164 -1.72 5.20 15.04
C PHE A 164 -0.33 4.74 15.52
N GLN A 165 0.47 5.64 16.10
CA GLN A 165 1.76 5.29 16.66
C GLN A 165 1.66 4.34 17.86
N GLU A 166 0.67 4.54 18.73
CA GLU A 166 0.37 3.63 19.84
C GLU A 166 0.05 2.22 19.33
N LEU A 167 -0.77 2.12 18.27
CA LEU A 167 -1.11 0.85 17.64
C LEU A 167 0.12 0.17 17.01
N GLU A 168 0.98 0.91 16.31
CA GLU A 168 2.23 0.36 15.76
C GLU A 168 3.16 -0.17 16.87
N ASN A 169 3.24 0.55 17.99
CA ASN A 169 4.03 0.13 19.15
C ASN A 169 3.46 -1.14 19.79
N GLU A 170 2.13 -1.24 19.92
CA GLU A 170 1.44 -2.41 20.44
C GLU A 170 1.66 -3.63 19.53
N ILE A 171 1.52 -3.49 18.21
CA ILE A 171 1.81 -4.55 17.24
C ILE A 171 3.27 -5.01 17.40
N SER A 172 4.22 -4.07 17.46
CA SER A 172 5.65 -4.37 17.63
C SER A 172 5.97 -5.03 18.97
N GLN A 173 5.17 -4.78 20.00
CA GLN A 173 5.30 -5.44 21.30
C GLN A 173 4.74 -6.87 21.22
N LEU A 174 3.53 -7.05 20.69
CA LEU A 174 2.89 -8.35 20.55
C LEU A 174 3.71 -9.31 19.68
N GLU A 175 4.33 -8.83 18.60
CA GLU A 175 5.23 -9.64 17.77
C GLU A 175 6.46 -10.13 18.55
N ARG A 176 7.01 -9.30 19.44
CA ARG A 176 8.15 -9.67 20.29
C ARG A 176 7.74 -10.69 21.35
N GLU A 177 6.58 -10.50 21.98
CA GLU A 177 6.02 -11.43 22.96
C GLU A 177 5.71 -12.78 22.31
N LEU A 178 5.06 -12.79 21.15
CA LEU A 178 4.80 -14.01 20.39
C LEU A 178 6.09 -14.76 20.06
N LYS A 179 7.15 -14.05 19.67
CA LYS A 179 8.45 -14.67 19.40
C LYS A 179 9.09 -15.27 20.65
N ALA A 180 8.99 -14.58 21.78
CA ALA A 180 9.51 -15.10 23.05
C ALA A 180 8.74 -16.36 23.49
N GLU A 181 7.41 -16.35 23.35
CA GLU A 181 6.55 -17.51 23.64
C GLU A 181 6.89 -18.70 22.75
N MET A 182 7.09 -18.51 21.44
CA MET A 182 7.54 -19.59 20.55
C MET A 182 8.88 -20.18 20.98
N CYS A 183 9.84 -19.34 21.40
CA CYS A 183 11.11 -19.82 21.92
C CYS A 183 10.95 -20.59 23.24
N ALA A 184 10.09 -20.13 24.13
CA ALA A 184 9.79 -20.81 25.40
C ALA A 184 9.13 -22.17 25.15
N GLU A 185 8.17 -22.24 24.23
CA GLU A 185 7.53 -23.49 23.81
C GLU A 185 8.58 -24.50 23.31
N GLN A 186 9.49 -24.06 22.44
CA GLN A 186 10.53 -24.93 21.91
C GLN A 186 11.51 -25.42 23.00
N ALA A 187 11.84 -24.56 23.98
CA ALA A 187 12.65 -24.96 25.13
C ALA A 187 11.95 -26.01 25.99
N LEU A 188 10.65 -25.82 26.28
CA LEU A 188 9.84 -26.78 27.04
C LEU A 188 9.72 -28.13 26.32
N GLN A 189 9.53 -28.12 25.00
CA GLN A 189 9.51 -29.36 24.20
C GLN A 189 10.84 -30.12 24.29
N THR A 190 11.96 -29.40 24.32
CA THR A 190 13.30 -29.99 24.46
C THR A 190 13.49 -30.62 25.84
N GLU A 191 13.13 -29.87 26.90
CA GLU A 191 13.19 -30.36 28.28
C GLU A 191 12.30 -31.59 28.49
N LEU A 192 11.13 -31.63 27.86
CA LEU A 192 10.22 -32.78 27.93
C LEU A 192 10.83 -34.05 27.30
N GLU A 193 11.54 -33.93 26.17
CA GLU A 193 12.23 -35.08 25.58
C GLU A 193 13.41 -35.54 26.44
N GLU A 194 14.17 -34.62 27.04
CA GLU A 194 15.23 -34.96 28.00
C GLU A 194 14.67 -35.73 29.20
N GLN A 195 13.54 -35.26 29.75
CA GLN A 195 12.86 -35.94 30.85
C GLN A 195 12.39 -37.34 30.45
N ARG A 196 11.89 -37.51 29.22
CA ARG A 196 11.47 -38.81 28.67
C ARG A 196 12.64 -39.80 28.59
N ILE A 197 13.82 -39.32 28.19
CA ILE A 197 15.04 -40.13 28.14
C ILE A 197 15.44 -40.57 29.56
N VAL A 198 15.47 -39.66 30.53
CA VAL A 198 15.83 -39.97 31.92
C VAL A 198 14.83 -40.95 32.54
N GLN A 199 13.54 -40.77 32.29
CA GLN A 199 12.51 -41.70 32.73
C GLN A 199 12.75 -43.11 32.17
N GLY A 200 13.04 -43.23 30.88
CA GLY A 200 13.38 -44.52 30.26
C GLY A 200 14.60 -45.19 30.89
N HIS A 201 15.63 -44.41 31.26
CA HIS A 201 16.78 -44.95 31.99
C HIS A 201 16.41 -45.47 33.39
N LEU A 202 15.59 -44.74 34.14
CA LEU A 202 15.14 -45.16 35.47
C LEU A 202 14.26 -46.42 35.40
N GLU A 203 13.35 -46.50 34.43
CA GLU A 203 12.54 -47.70 34.18
C GLU A 203 13.42 -48.91 33.81
N GLY A 204 14.47 -48.70 33.01
CA GLY A 204 15.46 -49.75 32.72
C GLY A 204 16.20 -50.25 33.97
N ILE A 205 16.56 -49.35 34.89
CA ILE A 205 17.18 -49.73 36.18
C ILE A 205 16.19 -50.52 37.04
N LEU A 206 14.92 -50.11 37.12
CA LEU A 206 13.89 -50.83 37.85
C LEU A 206 13.68 -52.24 37.28
N GLN A 207 13.60 -52.37 35.95
CA GLN A 207 13.52 -53.69 35.29
C GLN A 207 14.74 -54.56 35.58
N TRP A 208 15.94 -53.98 35.70
CA TRP A 208 17.14 -54.72 36.08
C TRP A 208 17.07 -55.24 37.52
N PHE A 209 16.59 -54.43 38.47
CA PHE A 209 16.34 -54.88 39.84
C PHE A 209 15.28 -55.99 39.90
N ASP A 210 14.17 -55.83 39.19
CA ASP A 210 13.14 -56.87 39.09
C ASP A 210 13.70 -58.17 38.48
N GLY A 211 14.55 -58.05 37.46
CA GLY A 211 15.25 -59.18 36.86
C GLY A 211 16.18 -59.91 37.85
N LEU A 212 16.95 -59.17 38.65
CA LEU A 212 17.83 -59.72 39.67
C LEU A 212 17.05 -60.45 40.77
N ASP A 213 15.99 -59.84 41.27
CA ASP A 213 15.10 -60.44 42.26
C ASP A 213 14.45 -61.72 41.73
N ASN A 214 14.03 -61.72 40.46
CA ASN A 214 13.46 -62.90 39.81
C ASN A 214 14.49 -64.04 39.63
N ILE A 215 15.75 -63.73 39.30
CA ILE A 215 16.83 -64.74 39.25
C ILE A 215 17.05 -65.36 40.63
N GLY A 216 17.17 -64.54 41.68
CA GLY A 216 17.33 -65.04 43.06
C GLY A 216 16.15 -65.91 43.52
N ARG A 217 14.93 -65.57 43.13
CA ARG A 217 13.74 -66.41 43.36
C ARG A 217 13.82 -67.75 42.63
N ASN A 218 14.25 -67.76 41.37
CA ASN A 218 14.36 -68.98 40.55
C ASN A 218 15.49 -69.91 41.00
N GLU A 219 16.60 -69.37 41.51
CA GLU A 219 17.72 -70.13 42.07
C GLU A 219 17.48 -70.58 43.53
N GLY A 220 16.30 -70.27 44.09
CA GLY A 220 15.88 -70.74 45.42
C GLY A 220 16.35 -69.88 46.60
N THR A 221 17.04 -68.77 46.35
CA THR A 221 17.53 -67.80 47.34
C THR A 221 16.69 -66.52 47.30
N GLY A 222 15.35 -66.65 47.29
CA GLY A 222 14.43 -65.57 46.97
C GLY A 222 14.61 -64.27 47.77
N ASN A 223 14.85 -64.35 49.08
CA ASN A 223 15.25 -63.19 49.89
C ASN A 223 16.64 -63.42 50.46
N LEU A 224 17.64 -62.74 49.89
CA LEU A 224 19.03 -62.84 50.34
C LEU A 224 19.17 -62.45 51.81
N LYS A 225 18.45 -61.43 52.29
CA LYS A 225 18.51 -61.01 53.70
C LYS A 225 18.03 -62.10 54.64
N GLU A 226 16.91 -62.74 54.32
CA GLU A 226 16.38 -63.87 55.12
C GLU A 226 17.29 -65.10 55.02
N SER A 227 17.83 -65.36 53.82
CA SER A 227 18.75 -66.48 53.57
C SER A 227 20.06 -66.32 54.35
N PHE A 228 20.68 -65.14 54.33
CA PHE A 228 21.86 -64.83 55.14
C PHE A 228 21.54 -64.89 56.64
N ALA A 229 20.42 -64.35 57.09
CA ALA A 229 20.03 -64.42 58.50
C ALA A 229 19.84 -65.86 58.98
N ALA A 230 19.21 -66.72 58.16
CA ALA A 230 19.09 -68.14 58.44
C ALA A 230 20.47 -68.80 58.50
N LEU A 231 21.33 -68.58 57.49
CA LEU A 231 22.68 -69.14 57.43
C LEU A 231 23.52 -68.76 58.66
N THR A 232 23.53 -67.47 59.05
CA THR A 232 24.25 -66.99 60.25
C THR A 232 23.75 -67.67 61.52
N LYS A 233 22.42 -67.86 61.66
CA LYS A 233 21.83 -68.55 62.82
C LYS A 233 22.23 -70.03 62.84
N THR A 234 22.25 -70.71 61.70
CA THR A 234 22.65 -72.13 61.62
C THR A 234 24.14 -72.28 61.86
N ALA A 235 24.97 -71.38 61.31
CA ALA A 235 26.42 -71.36 61.54
C ALA A 235 26.76 -71.14 63.02
N ALA A 236 26.07 -70.22 63.70
CA ALA A 236 26.24 -70.00 65.14
C ALA A 236 25.88 -71.26 65.96
N LYS A 237 24.78 -71.94 65.62
CA LYS A 237 24.42 -73.22 66.26
C LYS A 237 25.46 -74.31 66.01
N LEU A 238 25.95 -74.44 64.77
CA LEU A 238 26.97 -75.42 64.42
C LEU A 238 28.27 -75.14 65.18
N HIS A 239 28.69 -73.88 65.24
CA HIS A 239 29.87 -73.46 66.01
C HIS A 239 29.75 -73.84 67.49
N ASN A 240 28.59 -73.60 68.11
CA ASN A 240 28.34 -74.01 69.50
C ASN A 240 28.41 -75.54 69.67
N ILE A 241 27.85 -76.32 68.73
CA ILE A 241 27.90 -77.79 68.78
C ILE A 241 29.33 -78.30 68.59
N VAL A 242 30.09 -77.75 67.65
CA VAL A 242 31.50 -78.11 67.42
C VAL A 242 32.32 -77.81 68.68
N GLN A 243 32.10 -76.66 69.31
CA GLN A 243 32.74 -76.31 70.57
C GLN A 243 32.40 -77.30 71.68
N GLU A 244 31.13 -77.70 71.82
CA GLU A 244 30.72 -78.73 72.79
C GLU A 244 31.35 -80.11 72.51
N VAL A 245 31.46 -80.51 71.25
CA VAL A 245 32.10 -81.78 70.85
C VAL A 245 33.59 -81.73 71.13
N GLU A 246 34.26 -80.62 70.83
CA GLU A 246 35.67 -80.41 71.08
C GLU A 246 35.97 -80.39 72.59
N ASP A 247 35.12 -79.73 73.39
CA ASP A 247 35.19 -79.75 74.85
C ASP A 247 34.96 -81.16 75.41
N LYS A 248 34.01 -81.93 74.86
CA LYS A 248 33.79 -83.33 75.25
C LYS A 248 34.95 -84.24 74.84
N MET A 249 35.54 -84.04 73.67
CA MET A 249 36.67 -84.82 73.18
C MET A 249 37.95 -84.52 73.98
N ASN A 250 38.14 -83.27 74.40
CA ASN A 250 39.21 -82.86 75.31
C ASN A 250 39.04 -83.41 76.74
N ARG A 251 37.79 -83.64 77.19
CA ARG A 251 37.50 -84.33 78.47
C ARG A 251 37.75 -85.85 78.40
N LEU A 252 37.61 -86.47 77.22
CA LEU A 252 37.89 -87.90 76.99
C LEU A 252 39.39 -88.19 76.76
N ARG A 253 40.22 -87.17 76.54
CA ARG A 253 41.69 -87.27 76.39
C ARG A 253 42.47 -87.01 77.69
N LYS A 254 41.79 -86.80 78.82
CA LYS A 254 42.37 -86.81 80.18
C LYS A 254 42.09 -88.14 80.85
#